data_AF-A0A3M1NTR8-F1
#
_entry.id   AF-A0A3M1NTR8-F1
#
_cell.length_a   1.000
_cell.length_b   1.000
_cell.length_c   1.000
_cell.angle_alpha   90.00
_cell.angle_beta   90.00
_cell.angle_gamma   90.00
#
_symmetry.space_group_name_H-M   'P 1'
#
loop_
_entity.id
_entity.type
_entity.pdbx_description
1 polymer ?
#
loop_
_entity_poly.entity_id
_entity_poly.type
_entity_poly.pdbx_seq_one_letter_code
_entity_poly.pdbx_strand_id
1 'polypeptide(L)'
;MSKEKYPEKVYRGLFPRLFLLMVIGLSAYFFESSEGNTGGQWLKVAEGLKYREFEAPVKSTVGDSRIAVLNINPQIYDFKLICASELDQKPRTIEDWGENLNLIAAINAGMFQQDLLTSVGFLKNYEYYNNPYLNNNNSIFA
;
A
#
# COMPACT_ATOMS: atom_id res chain seq x y z
N MET A 1 -19.99 -73.39 4.09
CA MET A 1 -19.36 -73.18 2.77
C MET A 1 -20.18 -72.15 2.02
N SER A 2 -19.68 -70.92 1.89
CA SER A 2 -19.91 -70.00 0.76
C SER A 2 -19.27 -68.66 1.12
N LYS A 3 -18.08 -68.40 0.56
CA LYS A 3 -17.46 -67.07 0.56
C LYS A 3 -18.06 -66.34 -0.64
N GLU A 4 -18.85 -65.31 -0.40
CA GLU A 4 -19.31 -64.43 -1.47
C GLU A 4 -18.16 -63.50 -1.87
N LYS A 5 -17.77 -63.63 -3.13
CA LYS A 5 -16.59 -63.03 -3.74
C LYS A 5 -17.01 -61.71 -4.38
N TYR A 6 -16.76 -60.58 -3.72
CA TYR A 6 -16.92 -59.27 -4.36
C TYR A 6 -15.90 -59.11 -5.50
N PRO A 7 -16.31 -58.71 -6.71
CA PRO A 7 -15.36 -58.47 -7.79
C PRO A 7 -14.69 -57.10 -7.61
N GLU A 8 -13.44 -57.10 -7.14
CA GLU A 8 -12.50 -56.05 -7.51
C GLU A 8 -12.37 -56.03 -9.05
N LYS A 9 -12.68 -54.88 -9.67
CA LYS A 9 -12.12 -54.34 -10.93
C LYS A 9 -13.17 -53.63 -11.78
N VAL A 10 -13.58 -52.40 -11.42
CA VAL A 10 -14.18 -51.46 -12.41
C VAL A 10 -13.89 -49.98 -12.13
N TYR A 11 -12.78 -49.62 -11.47
CA TYR A 11 -12.48 -48.20 -11.17
C TYR A 11 -11.04 -47.78 -11.52
N ARG A 12 -10.55 -48.11 -12.72
CA ARG A 12 -9.17 -47.77 -13.12
C ARG A 12 -8.99 -46.92 -14.38
N GLY A 13 -10.05 -46.47 -15.05
CA GLY A 13 -9.91 -45.80 -16.35
C GLY A 13 -10.32 -44.33 -16.44
N LEU A 14 -11.49 -43.98 -15.88
CA LEU A 14 -12.17 -42.73 -16.24
C LEU A 14 -12.24 -41.71 -15.08
N PHE A 15 -12.38 -42.20 -13.84
CA PHE A 15 -12.55 -41.35 -12.66
C PHE A 15 -11.37 -40.39 -12.36
N PRO A 16 -10.08 -40.77 -12.47
CA PRO A 16 -9.00 -39.83 -12.15
C PRO A 16 -8.83 -38.73 -13.20
N ARG A 17 -9.25 -38.95 -14.46
CA ARG A 17 -9.18 -37.96 -15.53
C ARG A 17 -10.30 -36.93 -15.46
N LEU A 18 -11.52 -37.37 -15.11
CA LEU A 18 -12.65 -36.47 -14.85
C LEU A 18 -12.41 -35.62 -13.59
N PHE A 19 -11.78 -36.18 -12.55
CA PHE A 19 -11.41 -35.44 -11.34
C PHE A 19 -10.32 -34.39 -11.62
N LEU A 20 -9.31 -34.70 -12.43
CA LEU A 20 -8.25 -33.76 -12.80
C LEU A 20 -8.76 -32.59 -13.67
N LEU A 21 -9.68 -32.83 -14.59
CA LEU A 21 -10.31 -31.78 -15.39
C LEU A 21 -11.26 -30.89 -14.56
N MET A 22 -11.92 -31.46 -13.55
CA MET A 22 -12.75 -30.70 -12.61
C MET A 22 -11.89 -29.77 -11.71
N VAL A 23 -10.68 -30.18 -11.32
CA VAL A 23 -9.75 -29.35 -10.53
C VAL A 23 -9.13 -28.22 -11.37
N ILE A 24 -8.78 -28.47 -12.64
CA ILE A 24 -8.26 -27.42 -13.53
C ILE A 24 -9.37 -26.41 -13.88
N GLY A 25 -10.59 -26.88 -14.14
CA GLY A 25 -11.75 -26.01 -14.35
C GLY A 25 -12.10 -25.15 -13.13
N LEU A 26 -11.99 -25.70 -11.91
CA LEU A 26 -12.19 -24.93 -10.69
C LEU A 26 -11.10 -23.86 -10.49
N SER A 27 -9.84 -24.18 -10.78
CA SER A 27 -8.75 -23.19 -10.69
C SER A 27 -8.88 -22.04 -11.70
N ALA A 28 -9.50 -22.29 -12.86
CA ALA A 28 -9.83 -21.25 -13.83
C ALA A 28 -11.01 -20.36 -13.37
N TYR A 29 -11.93 -20.87 -12.56
CA TYR A 29 -12.98 -20.05 -11.92
C TYR A 29 -12.43 -19.10 -10.85
N PHE A 30 -11.31 -19.44 -10.21
CA PHE A 30 -10.66 -18.58 -9.21
C PHE A 30 -9.62 -17.63 -9.80
N PHE A 31 -9.29 -17.75 -11.09
CA PHE A 31 -8.49 -16.76 -11.79
C PHE A 31 -9.42 -15.66 -12.30
N GLU A 32 -10.08 -14.97 -11.36
CA GLU A 32 -10.58 -13.64 -11.65
C GLU A 32 -9.35 -12.76 -11.84
N SER A 33 -8.93 -12.63 -13.10
CA SER A 33 -7.97 -11.63 -13.51
C SER A 33 -8.52 -10.29 -13.04
N SER A 34 -7.91 -9.70 -12.01
CA SER A 34 -8.11 -8.29 -11.72
C SER A 34 -7.44 -7.50 -12.84
N GLU A 35 -8.06 -7.49 -14.01
CA GLU A 35 -7.78 -6.50 -15.04
C GLU A 35 -7.90 -5.13 -14.35
N GLY A 36 -6.87 -4.28 -14.56
CA GLY A 36 -6.71 -3.01 -13.86
C GLY A 36 -8.00 -2.20 -13.87
N ASN A 37 -8.76 -2.28 -12.78
CA ASN A 37 -10.01 -1.56 -12.64
C ASN A 37 -9.68 -0.12 -12.27
N THR A 38 -9.59 0.72 -13.30
CA THR A 38 -9.59 2.18 -13.27
C THR A 38 -10.93 2.75 -12.74
N GLY A 39 -11.43 2.25 -11.60
CA GLY A 39 -12.79 2.55 -11.13
C GLY A 39 -13.22 1.98 -9.77
N GLY A 40 -12.32 1.45 -8.93
CA GLY A 40 -12.70 0.86 -7.62
C GLY A 40 -13.38 1.82 -6.62
N GLN A 41 -14.16 1.29 -5.67
CA GLN A 41 -14.73 2.09 -4.57
C GLN A 41 -13.67 2.48 -3.54
N TRP A 42 -13.89 3.56 -2.80
CA TRP A 42 -13.04 3.91 -1.65
C TRP A 42 -13.12 2.82 -0.57
N LEU A 43 -11.97 2.28 -0.18
CA LEU A 43 -11.88 1.34 0.93
C LEU A 43 -12.01 2.11 2.25
N LYS A 44 -13.04 1.85 3.04
CA LYS A 44 -13.13 2.36 4.41
C LYS A 44 -12.15 1.59 5.28
N VAL A 45 -11.07 2.24 5.72
CA VAL A 45 -10.03 1.64 6.58
C VAL A 45 -10.45 1.73 8.04
N ALA A 46 -10.97 2.90 8.44
CA ALA A 46 -11.50 3.18 9.77
C ALA A 46 -12.55 4.29 9.70
N GLU A 47 -13.12 4.68 10.83
CA GLU A 47 -13.98 5.86 10.88
C GLU A 47 -13.19 7.11 10.49
N GLY A 48 -13.68 7.88 9.52
CA GLY A 48 -12.95 9.07 9.03
C GLY A 48 -11.71 8.78 8.18
N LEU A 49 -11.40 7.51 7.86
CA LEU A 49 -10.23 7.12 7.08
C LEU A 49 -10.61 6.26 5.88
N LYS A 50 -10.29 6.71 4.66
CA LYS A 50 -10.56 5.98 3.42
C LYS A 50 -9.33 5.91 2.53
N TYR A 51 -9.10 4.76 1.91
CA TYR A 51 -7.96 4.52 1.03
C TYR A 51 -8.42 4.20 -0.39
N ARG A 52 -7.65 4.62 -1.39
CA ARG A 52 -7.84 4.19 -2.77
C ARG A 52 -6.57 4.35 -3.59
N GLU A 53 -6.36 3.42 -4.51
CA GLU A 53 -5.37 3.52 -5.57
C GLU A 53 -6.02 3.96 -6.89
N PHE A 54 -5.30 4.76 -7.64
CA PHE A 54 -5.68 5.23 -8.95
C PHE A 54 -4.55 4.93 -9.94
N GLU A 55 -4.90 4.58 -11.16
CA GLU A 55 -3.92 4.61 -12.25
C GLU A 55 -3.62 6.07 -12.59
N ALA A 56 -2.33 6.42 -12.67
CA ALA A 56 -1.91 7.76 -13.04
C ALA A 56 -2.37 8.09 -14.48
N PRO A 57 -2.94 9.29 -14.70
CA PRO A 57 -3.43 9.69 -16.03
C PRO A 57 -2.29 9.83 -17.05
N VAL A 58 -1.09 10.17 -16.57
CA VAL A 58 0.14 10.18 -17.35
C VAL A 58 1.06 9.11 -16.78
N LYS A 59 1.43 8.15 -17.62
CA LYS A 59 2.33 7.06 -17.23
C LYS A 59 3.76 7.57 -17.07
N SER A 60 4.37 7.18 -15.97
CA SER A 60 5.79 7.42 -15.70
C SER A 60 6.63 6.34 -16.36
N THR A 61 7.84 6.69 -16.79
CA THR A 61 8.83 5.71 -17.25
C THR A 61 9.43 4.89 -16.11
N VAL A 62 9.19 5.31 -14.86
CA VAL A 62 9.64 4.65 -13.63
C VAL A 62 8.45 4.34 -12.70
N GLY A 63 8.53 3.23 -11.96
CA GLY A 63 7.47 2.77 -11.07
C GLY A 63 6.29 2.12 -11.80
N ASP A 64 5.19 1.87 -11.08
CA ASP A 64 3.98 1.22 -11.59
C ASP A 64 2.92 2.22 -12.11
N SER A 65 3.22 3.52 -12.05
CA SER A 65 2.29 4.60 -12.42
C SER A 65 0.94 4.52 -11.68
N ARG A 66 0.97 4.17 -10.39
CA ARG A 66 -0.19 4.24 -9.51
C ARG A 66 -0.06 5.39 -8.50
N ILE A 67 -1.21 5.92 -8.11
CA ILE A 67 -1.35 6.98 -7.11
C ILE A 67 -2.16 6.41 -5.95
N ALA A 68 -1.51 6.21 -4.82
CA ALA A 68 -2.17 5.84 -3.57
C ALA A 68 -2.66 7.12 -2.85
N VAL A 69 -3.94 7.15 -2.47
CA VAL A 69 -4.54 8.28 -1.78
C VAL A 69 -5.20 7.81 -0.49
N LEU A 70 -4.85 8.48 0.61
CA LEU A 70 -5.49 8.34 1.89
C LEU A 70 -6.31 9.61 2.19
N ASN A 71 -7.63 9.46 2.26
CA ASN A 71 -8.56 10.51 2.64
C ASN A 71 -8.80 10.44 4.16
N ILE A 72 -8.55 11.57 4.84
CA ILE A 72 -8.55 11.68 6.29
C ILE A 72 -9.54 12.77 6.72
N ASN A 73 -10.42 12.45 7.67
CA ASN A 73 -11.30 13.44 8.30
C ASN A 73 -10.54 14.20 9.41
N PRO A 74 -10.29 15.52 9.26
CA PRO A 74 -9.54 16.29 10.25
C PRO A 74 -10.31 16.57 11.54
N GLN A 75 -11.60 16.23 11.61
CA GLN A 75 -12.37 16.30 12.87
C GLN A 75 -12.14 15.09 13.78
N ILE A 76 -11.52 14.03 13.25
CA ILE A 76 -11.27 12.76 13.97
C ILE A 76 -9.77 12.53 14.16
N TYR A 77 -8.94 12.98 13.21
CA TYR A 77 -7.49 12.77 13.22
C TYR A 77 -6.73 14.08 13.19
N ASP A 78 -5.64 14.12 13.96
CA ASP A 78 -4.69 15.23 13.94
C ASP A 78 -3.63 15.03 12.85
N PHE A 79 -3.30 16.12 12.17
CA PHE A 79 -2.12 16.18 11.31
C PHE A 79 -0.92 16.64 12.12
N LYS A 80 0.21 15.94 12.00
CA LYS A 80 1.48 16.29 12.65
C LYS A 80 2.59 16.36 11.61
N LEU A 81 3.27 17.50 11.54
CA LEU A 81 4.57 17.60 10.89
C LEU A 81 5.65 17.28 11.92
N ILE A 82 6.53 16.33 11.62
CA ILE A 82 7.58 15.88 12.53
C ILE A 82 8.91 15.88 11.78
N CYS A 83 9.91 16.55 12.36
CA CYS A 83 11.25 16.64 11.77
C CYS A 83 12.25 15.84 12.62
N ALA A 84 13.03 14.95 12.00
CA ALA A 84 14.08 14.21 12.72
C ALA A 84 15.09 15.16 13.38
N SER A 85 15.40 16.27 12.71
CA SER A 85 16.27 17.33 13.21
C SER A 85 15.74 18.04 14.46
N GLU A 86 14.43 17.97 14.73
CA GLU A 86 13.79 18.52 15.93
C GLU A 86 13.76 17.52 17.08
N LEU A 87 13.74 16.21 16.79
CA LEU A 87 13.65 15.15 17.78
C LEU A 87 15.02 14.72 18.32
N ASP A 88 15.81 14.01 17.50
CA ASP A 88 17.05 13.34 17.91
C ASP A 88 18.14 13.35 16.85
N GLN A 89 17.90 14.05 15.73
CA GLN A 89 18.80 14.19 14.59
C GLN A 89 19.18 12.84 13.95
N LYS A 90 18.30 11.84 14.01
CA LYS A 90 18.52 10.55 13.35
C LYS A 90 17.62 10.39 12.12
N PRO A 91 18.20 10.13 10.92
CA PRO A 91 17.41 9.75 9.76
C PRO A 91 16.60 8.48 10.04
N ARG A 92 15.38 8.43 9.50
CA ARG A 92 14.39 7.37 9.76
C ARG A 92 13.64 7.05 8.48
N THR A 93 13.30 5.78 8.27
CA THR A 93 12.37 5.40 7.20
C THR A 93 10.93 5.71 7.58
N ILE A 94 9.99 5.66 6.64
CA ILE A 94 8.55 5.88 6.93
C ILE A 94 8.03 4.80 7.90
N GLU A 95 8.55 3.59 7.81
CA GLU A 95 8.24 2.48 8.72
C GLU A 95 8.69 2.82 10.14
N ASP A 96 9.93 3.31 10.31
CA ASP A 96 10.44 3.76 11.62
C ASP A 96 9.58 4.87 12.22
N TRP A 97 9.12 5.82 11.40
CA TRP A 97 8.22 6.89 11.84
C TRP A 97 6.88 6.34 12.32
N GLY A 98 6.30 5.40 11.57
CA GLY A 98 5.03 4.76 11.90
C GLY A 98 5.09 4.00 13.22
N GLU A 99 6.07 3.10 13.34
CA GLU A 99 6.18 2.20 14.49
C GLU A 99 6.58 2.92 15.78
N ASN A 100 7.51 3.87 15.71
CA ASN A 100 8.07 4.48 16.93
C ASN A 100 7.29 5.70 17.44
N LEU A 101 6.47 6.34 16.61
CA LEU A 101 5.73 7.56 16.98
C LEU A 101 4.21 7.38 17.06
N ASN A 102 3.72 6.13 17.00
CA ASN A 102 2.29 5.80 17.07
C ASN A 102 1.46 6.58 16.01
N LEU A 103 1.96 6.63 14.78
CA LEU A 103 1.26 7.26 13.66
C LEU A 103 0.38 6.25 12.94
N ILE A 104 -0.83 6.67 12.56
CA ILE A 104 -1.78 5.82 11.83
C ILE A 104 -1.41 5.73 10.34
N ALA A 105 -0.80 6.80 9.81
CA ALA A 105 -0.24 6.87 8.47
C ALA A 105 0.86 7.94 8.43
N ALA A 106 1.82 7.79 7.51
CA ALA A 106 2.89 8.75 7.31
C ALA A 106 3.26 8.81 5.82
N ILE A 107 3.67 10.01 5.37
CA ILE A 107 4.25 10.29 4.05
C ILE A 107 5.47 11.19 4.24
N ASN A 108 6.38 11.24 3.27
CA ASN A 108 7.49 12.19 3.31
C ASN A 108 6.97 13.63 3.14
N ALA A 109 7.53 14.58 3.89
CA ALA A 109 7.17 16.01 3.81
C ALA A 109 7.78 16.74 2.59
N GLY A 110 8.61 16.05 1.80
CA GLY A 110 9.28 16.61 0.64
C GLY A 110 10.60 15.90 0.32
N MET A 111 11.46 16.62 -0.41
CA MET A 111 12.83 16.20 -0.71
C MET A 111 13.77 16.65 0.41
N PHE A 112 14.78 15.82 0.69
CA PHE A 112 15.78 16.08 1.72
C PHE A 112 17.19 16.22 1.12
N GLN A 113 18.04 16.96 1.82
CA GLN A 113 19.46 17.07 1.52
C GLN A 113 20.19 15.73 1.78
N GLN A 114 21.47 15.66 1.44
CA GLN A 114 22.28 14.46 1.63
C GLN A 114 22.40 14.01 3.10
N ASP A 115 22.13 14.91 4.06
CA ASP A 115 22.09 14.60 5.48
C ASP A 115 20.84 13.80 5.88
N LEU A 116 19.83 13.69 5.00
CA LEU A 116 18.52 13.07 5.25
C LEU A 116 17.73 13.69 6.42
N LEU A 117 18.12 14.88 6.87
CA LEU A 117 17.54 15.57 8.02
C LEU A 117 16.95 16.92 7.61
N THR A 118 17.57 17.60 6.64
CA THR A 118 17.18 18.95 6.22
C THR A 118 16.41 18.91 4.90
N SER A 119 15.23 19.53 4.84
CA SER A 119 14.44 19.70 3.62
C SER A 119 15.18 20.55 2.59
N VAL A 120 15.01 20.24 1.31
CA VAL A 120 15.51 21.05 0.19
C VAL A 120 14.68 22.32 -0.01
N GLY A 121 13.40 22.29 0.32
CA GLY A 121 12.49 23.45 0.30
C GLY A 121 12.29 24.04 1.69
N PHE A 122 11.51 25.11 1.76
CA PHE A 122 11.13 25.69 3.04
C PHE A 122 10.29 24.69 3.83
N LEU A 123 10.72 24.37 5.06
CA LEU A 123 10.03 23.45 5.95
C LEU A 123 9.99 24.04 7.37
N LYS A 124 8.79 24.29 7.89
CA LYS A 124 8.56 24.86 9.22
C LYS A 124 7.55 24.02 9.99
N ASN A 125 7.83 23.71 11.24
CA ASN A 125 6.87 23.11 12.18
C ASN A 125 6.62 24.10 13.32
N TYR A 126 5.48 24.80 13.32
CA TYR A 126 5.21 25.89 14.28
C TYR A 126 6.36 26.89 14.39
N GLU A 127 7.08 26.94 15.52
CA GLU A 127 8.21 27.85 15.73
C GLU A 127 9.56 27.27 15.27
N TYR A 128 9.60 25.96 14.99
CA TYR A 128 10.81 25.29 14.52
C TYR A 128 10.95 25.40 13.01
N TYR A 129 12.12 25.82 12.55
CA TYR A 129 12.48 25.80 11.13
C TYR A 129 13.43 24.64 10.89
N ASN A 130 13.01 23.70 10.06
CA ASN A 130 13.93 22.70 9.52
C ASN A 130 14.76 23.31 8.39
N ASN A 131 14.13 24.09 7.50
CA ASN A 131 14.81 24.91 6.51
C ASN A 131 14.04 26.22 6.30
N PRO A 132 14.62 27.40 6.62
CA PRO A 132 13.95 28.70 6.49
C PRO A 132 14.05 29.30 5.08
N TYR A 133 14.71 28.63 4.12
CA TYR A 133 14.98 29.19 2.79
C TYR A 133 14.01 28.68 1.72
N LEU A 134 13.58 29.57 0.84
CA LEU A 134 12.85 29.22 -0.37
C LEU A 134 13.83 28.80 -1.47
N ASN A 135 13.49 27.74 -2.20
CA ASN A 135 14.23 27.31 -3.38
C ASN A 135 13.56 27.80 -4.67
N ASN A 136 14.25 27.65 -5.81
CA ASN A 136 13.74 28.05 -7.12
C ASN A 136 12.48 27.29 -7.56
N ASN A 137 12.17 26.16 -6.91
CA ASN A 137 10.99 25.34 -7.20
C ASN A 137 9.77 25.76 -6.36
N ASN A 138 9.89 26.80 -5.51
CA ASN A 138 8.85 27.26 -4.60
C ASN A 138 8.25 26.13 -3.75
N SER A 139 9.08 25.16 -3.34
CA SER A 139 8.66 24.07 -2.46
C SER A 139 8.56 24.58 -1.02
N ILE A 140 7.34 24.53 -0.47
CA ILE A 140 6.98 25.02 0.86
C ILE A 140 6.11 23.97 1.53
N PHE A 141 6.45 23.62 2.77
CA PHE A 141 5.58 22.86 3.66
C PHE A 141 5.67 23.46 5.06
N ALA A 142 4.54 23.82 5.66
CA ALA A 142 4.50 24.56 6.93
C ALA A 142 3.21 24.31 7.71
#